data_AF-A0A521CHR0-F1
#
_entry.id   AF-A0A521CHR0-F1
#
_cell.length_a   1.000
_cell.length_b   1.000
_cell.length_c   1.000
_cell.angle_alpha   90.00
_cell.angle_beta   90.00
_cell.angle_gamma   90.00
#
_symmetry.space_group_name_H-M   'P 1'
#
loop_
_entity.id
_entity.type
_entity.pdbx_description
1 polymer ?
#
loop_
_entity_poly.entity_id
_entity_poly.type
_entity_poly.pdbx_seq_one_letter_code
_entity_poly.pdbx_strand_id
1 'polypeptide(L)' 'MVPDHSGAMELTATTPVHLIHVDPDINMARFYGIELQPTLFGEVSDVSQTFATTIGSQLPEVLSQTF' A
#
# COMPACT_ATOMS: atom_id res chain seq x y z
N MET A 1 18.64 36.19 14.01
CA MET A 1 18.08 34.82 14.03
C MET A 1 17.30 34.66 12.75
N VAL A 2 17.90 34.03 11.74
CA VAL A 2 17.25 33.75 10.45
C VAL A 2 16.56 32.39 10.60
N PRO A 3 15.28 32.22 10.24
CA PRO A 3 14.68 30.91 10.24
C PRO A 3 15.37 30.08 9.14
N ASP A 4 16.05 29.04 9.57
CA ASP A 4 16.63 28.04 8.70
C ASP A 4 15.47 27.23 8.10
N HIS A 5 15.16 27.49 6.83
CA HIS A 5 14.23 26.67 6.04
C HIS A 5 14.92 25.37 5.59
N SER A 6 15.66 24.69 6.48
CA SER A 6 15.92 23.26 6.33
C SER A 6 14.63 22.51 6.65
N GLY A 7 13.60 22.77 5.83
CA GLY A 7 12.55 21.80 5.61
C GLY A 7 13.19 20.63 4.90
N ALA A 8 13.90 19.79 5.67
CA ALA A 8 13.86 18.38 5.36
C ALA A 8 12.38 18.10 5.09
N MET A 9 12.04 17.78 3.85
CA MET A 9 10.84 17.00 3.59
C MET A 9 11.03 15.79 4.49
N GLU A 10 10.47 15.88 5.70
CA GLU A 10 10.14 14.72 6.50
C GLU A 10 9.36 13.89 5.49
N LEU A 11 9.99 12.81 5.00
CA LEU A 11 9.32 11.77 4.25
C LEU A 11 8.29 11.22 5.25
N THR A 12 7.17 11.93 5.34
CA THR A 12 6.07 11.62 6.25
C THR A 12 5.75 10.18 5.94
N ALA A 13 6.01 9.30 6.91
CA ALA A 13 5.91 7.86 6.78
C ALA A 13 4.76 7.51 5.84
N THR A 14 5.10 7.04 4.64
CA THR A 14 4.13 6.85 3.59
C THR A 14 3.20 5.74 4.01
N THR A 15 1.98 6.12 4.40
CA THR A 15 0.99 5.18 4.90
C THR A 15 0.66 4.18 3.79
N PRO A 16 0.72 2.87 4.06
CA PRO A 16 0.32 1.87 3.09
C PRO A 16 -1.13 2.10 2.67
N VAL A 17 -1.40 2.04 1.37
CA VAL A 17 -2.74 2.23 0.80
C VAL A 17 -3.29 0.87 0.38
N HIS A 18 -4.45 0.53 0.93
CA HIS A 18 -5.16 -0.72 0.64
C HIS A 18 -6.48 -0.40 -0.05
N LEU A 19 -6.69 -0.95 -1.25
CA LEU A 19 -7.94 -0.85 -1.99
C LEU A 19 -8.54 -2.24 -2.18
N ILE A 20 -9.85 -2.33 -1.92
CA ILE A 20 -10.61 -3.57 -2.11
C ILE A 20 -11.68 -3.27 -3.16
N HIS A 21 -11.67 -4.05 -4.24
CA HIS A 21 -12.68 -4.02 -5.27
C HIS A 21 -13.48 -5.32 -5.23
N VAL A 22 -14.79 -5.23 -5.00
CA VAL A 22 -15.69 -6.38 -4.93
C VAL A 22 -16.63 -6.33 -6.13
N ASP A 23 -16.57 -7.37 -6.95
CA ASP A 23 -17.39 -7.56 -8.15
C ASP A 23 -18.34 -8.75 -7.92
N PRO A 24 -19.55 -8.50 -7.39
CA PRO A 24 -20.47 -9.57 -6.99
C PRO A 24 -21.06 -10.31 -8.19
N ASP A 25 -21.13 -9.68 -9.37
CA ASP A 25 -21.67 -10.28 -10.60
C ASP A 25 -20.86 -11.51 -11.04
N ILE A 26 -19.55 -11.49 -10.78
CA ILE A 26 -18.62 -12.58 -11.09
C ILE A 26 -18.08 -13.28 -9.84
N ASN A 27 -18.71 -13.05 -8.67
CA ASN A 27 -18.31 -13.64 -7.39
C ASN A 27 -16.82 -13.44 -7.05
N MET A 28 -16.25 -12.27 -7.35
CA MET A 28 -14.81 -12.01 -7.22
C MET A 28 -14.51 -10.80 -6.33
N ALA A 29 -13.52 -10.92 -5.45
CA ALA A 29 -12.88 -9.81 -4.74
C ALA A 29 -11.44 -9.65 -5.23
N ARG A 30 -11.01 -8.40 -5.40
CA ARG A 30 -9.65 -8.02 -5.74
C ARG A 30 -9.12 -7.02 -4.71
N PHE A 31 -7.87 -7.22 -4.33
CA PHE A 31 -7.17 -6.49 -3.28
C PHE A 31 -5.92 -5.88 -3.90
N TYR A 32 -5.69 -4.60 -3.62
CA TYR A 32 -4.54 -3.85 -4.08
C TYR A 32 -3.85 -3.24 -2.86
N GLY A 33 -2.60 -3.62 -2.62
CA GLY A 33 -1.75 -2.99 -1.62
C GLY A 33 -0.71 -2.15 -2.34
N ILE A 34 -0.55 -0.89 -1.93
CA ILE A 34 0.42 0.04 -2.50
C ILE A 34 1.21 0.63 -1.33
N GLU A 35 2.52 0.44 -1.36
CA GLU A 35 3.45 0.89 -0.34
C GLU A 35 4.59 1.67 -0.98
N LEU A 36 4.88 2.85 -0.44
CA LEU A 36 6.03 3.63 -0.84
C LEU A 36 7.14 3.39 0.18
N GLN A 37 8.23 2.78 -0.29
CA GLN A 37 9.38 2.45 0.54
C GLN A 37 10.55 3.39 0.22
N PRO A 38 11.15 4.05 1.23
CA PRO A 38 12.34 4.85 1.00
C PRO A 38 13.50 3.96 0.59
N THR A 39 14.25 4.37 -0.42
CA THR A 39 15.44 3.67 -0.88
C THR A 39 16.68 4.17 -0.13
N LEU A 40 17.74 3.37 -0.12
CA LEU A 40 19.04 3.73 0.45
C LEU A 40 19.68 4.97 -0.22
N PHE A 41 19.17 5.39 -1.37
CA PHE A 41 19.67 6.53 -2.15
C PHE A 41 18.88 7.82 -1.90
N GLY A 42 17.92 7.81 -0.98
CA GLY A 42 17.05 8.96 -0.70
C GLY A 42 15.94 9.14 -1.73
N GLU A 43 15.71 8.15 -2.60
CA GLU A 43 14.58 8.09 -3.52
C GLU A 43 13.43 7.28 -2.89
N VAL A 44 12.28 7.24 -3.53
CA VAL A 44 11.12 6.45 -3.09
C VAL A 44 10.81 5.39 -4.15
N SER A 45 10.63 4.14 -3.74
CA SER A 45 10.18 3.05 -4.60
C SER A 45 8.72 2.71 -4.32
N ASP A 46 7.96 2.46 -5.39
CA ASP A 46 6.63 1.88 -5.33
C ASP A 46 6.72 0.36 -5.20
N VAL A 47 6.06 -0.18 -4.20
CA VAL A 47 5.83 -1.61 -4.03
C VAL A 47 4.32 -1.83 -4.11
N SER A 48 3.87 -2.40 -5.22
CA SER A 48 2.47 -2.70 -5.45
C SER A 48 2.23 -4.20 -5.51
N GLN A 49 1.24 -4.65 -4.73
CA GLN A 49 0.80 -6.04 -4.67
C GLN A 49 -0.67 -6.14 -5.07
N THR A 50 -1.00 -7.09 -5.95
CA THR A 50 -2.37 -7.34 -6.40
C THR A 50 -2.73 -8.78 -6.12
N PHE A 51 -3.91 -8.99 -5.55
CA PHE A 51 -4.45 -10.31 -5.28
C PHE A 51 -5.93 -10.37 -5.66
N ALA A 52 -6.39 -11.53 -6.15
CA ALA A 52 -7.80 -11.75 -6.45
C ALA A 52 -8.24 -13.11 -5.90
N THR A 53 -9.45 -13.16 -5.36
CA THR A 53 -10.07 -14.36 -4.81
C THR A 53 -11.57 -14.36 -5.06
N THR A 54 -12.19 -15.51 -4.85
CA THR A 54 -13.65 -15.65 -4.88
C THR A 54 -14.26 -15.06 -3.61
N ILE A 55 -15.41 -14.40 -3.70
CA ILE A 55 -16.09 -13.83 -2.52
C ILE A 55 -16.44 -14.95 -1.53
N GLY A 56 -16.13 -14.71 -0.24
CA GLY A 56 -16.32 -15.69 0.83
C GLY A 56 -15.23 -16.75 0.94
N SER A 57 -14.22 -16.74 0.05
CA SER A 57 -13.04 -17.59 0.18
C SER A 57 -12.05 -16.99 1.18
N GLN A 58 -11.39 -17.85 1.95
CA GLN A 58 -10.40 -17.42 2.93
C GLN A 58 -9.23 -16.71 2.22
N LEU A 59 -8.88 -15.52 2.70
CA LEU A 59 -7.64 -14.85 2.29
C LEU A 59 -6.44 -15.69 2.75
N PRO A 60 -5.40 -15.86 1.92
CA PRO A 60 -4.17 -16.48 2.38
C PRO A 60 -3.58 -15.63 3.52
N GLU A 61 -3.04 -16.27 4.56
CA GLU A 61 -2.59 -15.61 5.80
C GLU A 61 -1.62 -14.44 5.55
N VAL A 62 -0.76 -14.57 4.54
CA VAL A 62 0.19 -13.54 4.12
C VAL A 62 -0.47 -12.21 3.71
N LEU A 63 -1.70 -12.26 3.19
CA LEU A 63 -2.44 -11.07 2.79
C LEU A 63 -3.30 -10.52 3.94
N SER A 64 -3.77 -11.37 4.85
CA SER A 64 -4.52 -10.95 6.05
C SER A 64 -3.69 -10.09 7.01
N GLN A 65 -2.35 -10.12 6.89
CA GLN A 65 -1.45 -9.26 7.66
C GLN A 65 -1.18 -7.92 6.98
N THR A 66 -1.49 -7.82 5.69
CA THR A 66 -1.33 -6.60 4.90
C THR A 66 -2.65 -5.85 4.73
N PHE A 67 -3.80 -6.53 4.79
CA PHE A 67 -5.14 -5.94 4.57
C PHE A 67 -6.01 -5.98 5.82
#